data_AF-A0A1I1X251-F1
#
_entry.id   AF-A0A1I1X251-F1
#
_cell.length_a   1.000
_cell.length_b   1.000
_cell.length_c   1.000
_cell.angle_alpha   90.00
_cell.angle_beta   90.00
_cell.angle_gamma   90.00
#
_symmetry.space_group_name_H-M   'P 1'
#
loop_
_entity.id
_entity.type
_entity.pdbx_description
1 polymer ?
#
loop_
_entity_poly.entity_id
_entity_poly.type
_entity_poly.pdbx_seq_one_letter_code
_entity_poly.pdbx_strand_id
1 'polypeptide(L)'
;MAANQSPQLGYNHNIPHRGRLYHVQTEDSGIQKAHIFTHVFYDGTIIATNKVDYRDKLESENLDAVIVAAMQDSHKSMIRQLRSGSFDERIVKYIGAHPEASNKPEVAAPVVQEKAPAKRPDRRPPPEPREVVPQGPPLAAGEPGPTLDPTLGHVVFTAPEAQAQVAASAAGQGPPRPSRGPSRVGRRPIGGIGGQGVTAGTPIAQRRDVIVGKFASEHQHKLDDEILALLAED
;
A
#
# COMPACT_ATOMS: atom_id res chain seq x y z
N MET A 1 -27.51 -13.85 14.86
CA MET A 1 -26.10 -13.59 15.21
C MET A 1 -25.54 -12.78 14.05
N ALA A 2 -25.36 -11.47 14.22
CA ALA A 2 -24.76 -10.62 13.19
C ALA A 2 -23.27 -11.00 13.11
N ALA A 3 -22.93 -11.82 12.11
CA ALA A 3 -21.57 -12.24 11.87
C ALA A 3 -20.70 -11.01 11.63
N ASN A 4 -19.48 -11.07 12.14
CA ASN A 4 -18.45 -10.06 12.02
C ASN A 4 -18.03 -9.97 10.54
N GLN A 5 -18.85 -9.32 9.71
CA GLN A 5 -18.61 -9.15 8.29
C GLN A 5 -17.40 -8.22 8.17
N SER A 6 -16.32 -8.72 7.56
CA SER A 6 -15.09 -7.96 7.37
C SER A 6 -15.41 -6.66 6.62
N PRO A 7 -14.82 -5.51 7.01
CA PRO A 7 -15.03 -4.24 6.31
C PRO A 7 -14.77 -4.40 4.82
N GLN A 8 -15.65 -3.85 3.99
CA GLN A 8 -15.40 -3.80 2.54
C GLN A 8 -14.12 -3.04 2.26
N LEU A 9 -13.37 -3.52 1.26
CA LEU A 9 -12.11 -2.89 0.83
C LEU A 9 -12.38 -1.43 0.46
N GLY A 10 -11.64 -0.50 1.08
CA GLY A 10 -11.80 0.93 0.86
C GLY A 10 -11.34 1.40 -0.53
N TYR A 11 -11.83 2.55 -0.96
CA TYR A 11 -11.41 3.21 -2.20
C TYR A 11 -10.33 4.24 -1.94
N ASN A 12 -9.37 4.36 -2.86
CA ASN A 12 -8.24 5.25 -2.71
C ASN A 12 -7.79 5.82 -4.06
N HIS A 13 -7.81 7.14 -4.18
CA HIS A 13 -7.44 7.85 -5.40
C HIS A 13 -6.63 9.12 -5.13
N ASN A 14 -5.63 9.36 -5.98
CA ASN A 14 -4.87 10.61 -6.00
C ASN A 14 -5.45 11.55 -7.06
N ILE A 15 -5.87 12.74 -6.64
CA ILE A 15 -6.60 13.70 -7.48
C ILE A 15 -5.79 15.00 -7.58
N PRO A 16 -5.34 15.39 -8.79
CA PRO A 16 -4.71 16.68 -9.01
C PRO A 16 -5.77 17.80 -8.99
N HIS A 17 -5.49 18.87 -8.23
CA HIS A 17 -6.32 20.07 -8.11
C HIS A 17 -5.44 21.28 -7.83
N ARG A 18 -5.51 22.30 -8.70
CA ARG A 18 -4.75 23.56 -8.64
C ARG A 18 -3.28 23.40 -8.24
N GLY A 19 -2.50 22.63 -9.02
CA GLY A 19 -1.07 22.39 -8.80
C GLY A 19 -0.71 21.58 -7.55
N ARG A 20 -1.70 20.95 -6.88
CA ARG A 20 -1.48 20.06 -5.72
C ARG A 20 -2.10 18.69 -5.97
N LEU A 21 -1.52 17.66 -5.35
CA LEU A 21 -2.05 16.30 -5.39
C LEU A 21 -2.74 15.98 -4.06
N TYR A 22 -4.03 15.72 -4.10
CA TYR A 22 -4.83 15.34 -2.94
C TYR A 22 -5.09 13.85 -2.94
N HIS A 23 -5.28 13.29 -1.75
CA HIS A 23 -5.59 11.88 -1.58
C HIS A 23 -7.02 11.72 -1.08
N VAL A 24 -7.87 11.05 -1.85
CA VAL A 24 -9.24 10.76 -1.47
C VAL A 24 -9.30 9.30 -1.04
N GLN A 25 -9.76 9.06 0.19
CA GLN A 25 -9.86 7.73 0.78
C GLN A 25 -11.27 7.51 1.32
N THR A 26 -11.89 6.39 0.96
CA THR A 26 -13.22 5.99 1.45
C THR A 26 -13.13 4.66 2.16
N GLU A 27 -13.66 4.58 3.39
CA GLU A 27 -13.67 3.39 4.21
C GLU A 27 -15.05 3.15 4.82
N ASP A 28 -15.42 1.86 4.94
CA ASP A 28 -16.59 1.43 5.69
C ASP A 28 -16.20 1.02 7.11
N SER A 29 -16.96 1.51 8.09
CA SER A 29 -16.78 1.19 9.52
C SER A 29 -17.39 -0.16 9.93
N GLY A 30 -17.94 -0.91 8.98
CA GLY A 30 -18.63 -2.16 9.19
C GLY A 30 -20.02 -2.00 9.78
N ILE A 31 -20.76 -3.10 9.80
CA ILE A 31 -22.19 -3.16 10.15
C ILE A 31 -22.50 -2.67 11.56
N GLN A 32 -21.58 -2.84 12.52
CA GLN A 32 -21.79 -2.40 13.90
C GLN A 32 -21.98 -0.88 14.01
N LYS A 33 -21.21 -0.12 13.23
CA LYS A 33 -21.30 1.35 13.22
C LYS A 33 -22.21 1.85 12.10
N ALA A 34 -22.23 1.13 10.98
CA ALA A 34 -23.01 1.40 9.76
C ALA A 34 -22.76 2.79 9.16
N HIS A 35 -21.47 3.17 9.11
CA HIS A 35 -20.98 4.47 8.67
C HIS A 35 -19.90 4.32 7.61
N ILE A 36 -20.01 5.08 6.52
CA ILE A 36 -18.97 5.23 5.50
C ILE A 36 -18.33 6.61 5.69
N PHE A 37 -17.00 6.63 5.77
CA PHE A 37 -16.21 7.86 5.82
C PHE A 37 -15.44 8.05 4.53
N THR A 38 -15.50 9.26 3.99
CA THR A 38 -14.66 9.69 2.87
C THR A 38 -13.86 10.91 3.31
N HIS A 39 -12.54 10.82 3.22
CA HIS A 39 -11.64 11.89 3.60
C HIS A 39 -10.85 12.38 2.39
N VAL A 40 -10.64 13.69 2.32
CA VAL A 40 -9.67 14.32 1.42
C VAL A 40 -8.48 14.76 2.25
N PHE A 41 -7.31 14.21 1.93
CA PHE A 41 -6.06 14.54 2.59
C PHE A 41 -5.14 15.33 1.66
N TYR A 42 -4.29 16.12 2.29
CA TYR A 42 -3.11 16.70 1.68
C TYR A 42 -1.98 16.66 2.71
N ASP A 43 -0.89 15.98 2.40
CA ASP A 43 0.30 15.85 3.26
C ASP A 43 -0.03 15.50 4.73
N GLY A 44 -0.90 14.51 4.92
CA GLY A 44 -1.35 14.06 6.24
C GLY A 44 -2.42 14.94 6.92
N THR A 45 -2.79 16.08 6.34
CA THR A 45 -3.84 16.97 6.87
C THR A 45 -5.19 16.65 6.22
N ILE A 46 -6.23 16.48 7.04
CA ILE A 46 -7.61 16.30 6.57
C ILE A 46 -8.19 17.66 6.17
N ILE A 47 -8.59 17.79 4.91
CA ILE A 47 -9.18 19.00 4.34
C ILE A 47 -10.71 18.95 4.40
N ALA A 48 -11.26 17.79 4.09
CA ALA A 48 -12.69 17.55 4.12
C ALA A 48 -12.97 16.11 4.57
N THR A 49 -14.09 15.96 5.27
CA THR A 49 -14.64 14.67 5.68
C THR A 49 -16.10 14.65 5.26
N ASN A 50 -16.52 13.57 4.63
CA ASN A 50 -17.92 13.23 4.43
C ASN A 50 -18.23 11.94 5.17
N LYS A 51 -19.39 11.92 5.81
CA LYS A 51 -19.89 10.79 6.57
C LYS A 51 -21.28 10.44 6.04
N VAL A 52 -21.46 9.19 5.65
CA VAL A 52 -22.73 8.66 5.16
C VAL A 52 -23.16 7.52 6.06
N ASP A 53 -24.34 7.65 6.64
CA ASP A 53 -24.95 6.62 7.48
C ASP A 53 -25.83 5.71 6.62
N TYR A 54 -25.74 4.40 6.81
CA TYR A 54 -26.55 3.42 6.06
C TYR A 54 -27.38 2.48 6.96
N ARG A 55 -27.62 2.88 8.21
CA ARG A 55 -28.41 2.11 9.19
C ARG A 55 -29.77 1.67 8.66
N ASP A 56 -30.44 2.55 7.94
CA ASP A 56 -31.78 2.31 7.40
C ASP A 56 -31.79 1.22 6.30
N LYS A 57 -30.63 0.86 5.77
CA LYS A 57 -30.45 -0.10 4.68
C LYS A 57 -29.98 -1.47 5.17
N LEU A 58 -29.78 -1.65 6.48
CA LEU A 58 -29.29 -2.89 7.10
C LEU A 58 -30.22 -4.10 6.88
N GLU A 59 -31.52 -3.87 6.71
CA GLU A 59 -32.52 -4.93 6.48
C GLU A 59 -32.62 -5.36 5.01
N SER A 60 -31.81 -4.78 4.12
CA SER A 60 -31.84 -5.13 2.71
C SER A 60 -31.21 -6.51 2.45
N GLU A 61 -31.84 -7.29 1.56
CA GLU A 61 -31.35 -8.63 1.17
C GLU A 61 -29.97 -8.57 0.47
N ASN A 62 -29.63 -7.43 -0.13
CA ASN A 62 -28.38 -7.19 -0.87
C ASN A 62 -27.52 -6.09 -0.20
N LEU A 63 -27.37 -6.16 1.12
CA LEU A 63 -26.63 -5.16 1.90
C LEU A 63 -25.24 -4.85 1.33
N ASP A 64 -24.50 -5.88 0.91
CA ASP A 64 -23.14 -5.70 0.37
C ASP A 64 -23.11 -4.81 -0.88
N ALA A 65 -24.03 -5.02 -1.81
CA ALA A 65 -24.13 -4.21 -3.03
C ALA A 65 -24.54 -2.77 -2.71
N VAL A 66 -25.39 -2.59 -1.69
CA VAL A 66 -25.81 -1.27 -1.21
C VAL A 66 -24.66 -0.51 -0.57
N ILE A 67 -23.84 -1.17 0.26
CA ILE A 67 -22.65 -0.56 0.86
C ILE A 67 -21.65 -0.17 -0.23
N VAL A 68 -21.36 -1.08 -1.19
CA VAL A 68 -20.48 -0.78 -2.33
C VAL A 68 -20.97 0.47 -3.06
N ALA A 69 -22.24 0.51 -3.47
CA ALA A 69 -22.80 1.66 -4.18
C ALA A 69 -22.69 2.95 -3.37
N ALA A 70 -23.03 2.91 -2.08
CA ALA A 70 -22.92 4.08 -1.20
C ALA A 70 -21.47 4.56 -1.03
N MET A 71 -20.50 3.65 -0.93
CA MET A 71 -19.08 3.98 -0.88
C MET A 71 -18.63 4.65 -2.20
N GLN A 72 -19.02 4.08 -3.35
CA GLN A 72 -18.72 4.62 -4.67
C GLN A 72 -19.29 6.03 -4.86
N ASP A 73 -20.55 6.24 -4.49
CA ASP A 73 -21.23 7.53 -4.63
C ASP A 73 -20.61 8.60 -3.72
N SER A 74 -20.31 8.24 -2.47
CA SER A 74 -19.62 9.12 -1.52
C SER A 74 -18.25 9.52 -2.03
N HIS A 75 -17.48 8.57 -2.55
CA HIS A 75 -16.15 8.79 -3.10
C HIS A 75 -16.17 9.73 -4.32
N LYS A 76 -17.00 9.43 -5.32
CA LYS A 76 -17.16 10.28 -6.52
C LYS A 76 -17.66 11.68 -6.19
N SER A 77 -18.62 11.79 -5.28
CA SER A 77 -19.14 13.08 -4.83
C SER A 77 -18.04 13.95 -4.24
N MET A 78 -17.14 13.36 -3.45
CA MET A 78 -16.01 14.07 -2.87
C MET A 78 -15.00 14.54 -3.92
N ILE A 79 -14.69 13.70 -4.91
CA ILE A 79 -13.81 14.06 -6.03
C ILE A 79 -14.41 15.23 -6.83
N ARG A 80 -15.71 15.17 -7.15
CA ARG A 80 -16.39 16.25 -7.86
C ARG A 80 -16.35 17.57 -7.09
N GLN A 81 -16.61 17.53 -5.77
CA GLN A 81 -16.55 18.72 -4.92
C GLN A 81 -15.15 19.31 -4.80
N LEU A 82 -14.13 18.45 -4.79
CA LEU A 82 -12.74 18.90 -4.86
C LEU A 82 -12.52 19.61 -6.19
N ARG A 83 -12.82 18.97 -7.32
CA ARG A 83 -12.65 19.52 -8.67
C ARG A 83 -13.45 20.78 -8.97
N SER A 84 -14.65 20.93 -8.40
CA SER A 84 -15.46 22.14 -8.53
C SER A 84 -14.94 23.31 -7.69
N GLY A 85 -13.91 23.09 -6.86
CA GLY A 85 -13.35 24.12 -5.97
C GLY A 85 -14.17 24.37 -4.71
N SER A 86 -15.13 23.50 -4.37
CA SER A 86 -15.98 23.69 -3.18
C SER A 86 -15.19 23.63 -1.87
N PHE A 87 -13.99 23.06 -1.88
CA PHE A 87 -13.10 23.04 -0.72
C PHE A 87 -11.99 24.10 -0.75
N ASP A 88 -11.96 24.97 -1.75
CA ASP A 88 -10.86 25.92 -1.94
C ASP A 88 -10.66 26.85 -0.74
N GLU A 89 -11.74 27.37 -0.17
CA GLU A 89 -11.68 28.22 1.02
C GLU A 89 -11.07 27.49 2.22
N ARG A 90 -11.45 26.21 2.39
CA ARG A 90 -10.90 25.36 3.46
C ARG A 90 -9.44 25.03 3.21
N ILE A 91 -9.08 24.73 1.96
CA ILE A 91 -7.70 24.48 1.54
C ILE A 91 -6.84 25.70 1.84
N VAL A 92 -7.30 26.91 1.48
CA VAL A 92 -6.56 28.15 1.75
C VAL A 92 -6.39 28.38 3.24
N LYS A 93 -7.40 28.05 4.05
CA LYS A 93 -7.33 28.17 5.51
C LYS A 93 -6.34 27.20 6.16
N TYR A 94 -6.30 25.94 5.73
CA TYR A 94 -5.47 24.91 6.38
C TYR A 94 -4.06 24.78 5.79
N ILE A 95 -3.90 24.97 4.48
CA ILE A 95 -2.64 24.75 3.77
C ILE A 95 -2.07 26.08 3.23
N GLY A 96 -2.93 27.04 2.90
CA GLY A 96 -2.53 28.31 2.28
C GLY A 96 -2.92 28.40 0.79
N ALA A 97 -2.60 29.54 0.18
CA ALA A 97 -2.97 29.88 -1.19
C ALA A 97 -2.62 28.77 -2.20
N HIS A 98 -3.46 28.60 -3.20
CA HIS A 98 -3.23 27.62 -4.26
C HIS A 98 -2.07 28.06 -5.16
N PRO A 99 -1.19 27.14 -5.60
CA PRO A 99 -0.11 27.48 -6.52
C PRO A 99 -0.61 27.82 -7.93
N GLU A 100 -1.75 27.26 -8.35
CA GLU A 100 -2.38 27.55 -9.65
C GLU A 100 -3.78 28.17 -9.45
N ALA A 101 -4.17 29.06 -10.37
CA ALA A 101 -5.47 29.72 -10.31
C ALA A 101 -6.64 28.84 -10.82
N SER A 102 -6.33 27.84 -11.65
CA SER A 102 -7.33 26.96 -12.28
C SER A 102 -6.96 25.49 -12.15
N ASN A 103 -7.97 24.60 -12.26
CA ASN A 103 -7.78 23.14 -12.26
C ASN A 103 -7.40 22.56 -13.60
N LYS A 104 -7.52 23.37 -14.65
CA LYS A 104 -7.00 22.99 -15.93
C LYS A 104 -5.50 22.94 -15.75
N PRO A 105 -4.83 21.81 -16.06
CA PRO A 105 -3.40 21.87 -16.26
C PRO A 105 -3.22 22.89 -17.37
N GLU A 106 -2.78 24.10 -16.99
CA GLU A 106 -2.16 24.98 -17.94
C GLU A 106 -1.00 24.13 -18.44
N VAL A 107 -1.19 23.56 -19.63
CA VAL A 107 -0.09 23.11 -20.46
C VAL A 107 0.79 24.33 -20.54
N ALA A 108 1.73 24.44 -19.60
CA ALA A 108 2.92 25.20 -19.76
C ALA A 108 3.39 24.77 -21.13
N ALA A 109 3.25 25.68 -22.10
CA ALA A 109 3.77 25.50 -23.44
C ALA A 109 5.14 24.84 -23.24
N PRO A 110 5.46 23.73 -23.92
CA PRO A 110 6.73 23.09 -23.72
C PRO A 110 7.73 24.21 -23.93
N VAL A 111 8.43 24.60 -22.85
CA VAL A 111 9.59 25.45 -22.98
C VAL A 111 10.44 24.62 -23.89
N VAL A 112 10.51 25.04 -25.16
CA VAL A 112 11.40 24.49 -26.14
C VAL A 112 12.77 24.87 -25.59
N GLN A 113 13.25 24.04 -24.66
CA GLN A 113 14.66 23.84 -24.51
C GLN A 113 15.07 23.28 -25.85
N GLU A 114 15.51 24.19 -26.71
CA GLU A 114 16.29 23.90 -27.88
C GLU A 114 17.26 22.80 -27.49
N LYS A 115 16.96 21.58 -27.96
CA LYS A 115 17.85 20.45 -27.83
C LYS A 115 19.10 20.83 -28.62
N ALA A 116 20.07 21.42 -27.93
CA ALA A 116 21.46 21.14 -28.25
C ALA A 116 21.54 19.60 -28.39
N PRO A 117 22.10 19.06 -29.49
CA PRO A 117 22.13 17.63 -29.70
C PRO A 117 23.01 17.01 -28.61
N ALA A 118 22.37 16.51 -27.56
CA ALA A 118 22.99 15.70 -26.54
C ALA A 118 23.43 14.42 -27.23
N LYS A 119 24.72 14.36 -27.57
CA LYS A 119 25.44 13.13 -27.88
C LYS A 119 25.06 12.14 -26.79
N ARG A 120 24.29 11.10 -27.14
CA ARG A 120 24.11 9.94 -26.26
C ARG A 120 25.50 9.52 -25.81
N PRO A 121 25.82 9.43 -24.51
CA PRO A 121 27.03 8.74 -24.13
C PRO A 121 26.90 7.32 -24.66
N ASP A 122 27.85 6.91 -25.48
CA ASP A 122 27.90 5.57 -26.03
C ASP A 122 27.79 4.57 -24.88
N ARG A 123 26.84 3.65 -25.01
CA ARG A 123 26.69 2.55 -24.06
C ARG A 123 27.99 1.77 -24.11
N ARG A 124 28.74 1.71 -23.00
CA ARG A 124 29.95 0.87 -22.95
C ARG A 124 29.57 -0.53 -23.46
N PRO A 125 30.38 -1.12 -24.36
CA PRO A 125 30.15 -2.49 -24.78
C PRO A 125 30.13 -3.39 -23.54
N PRO A 126 29.29 -4.44 -23.53
CA PRO A 126 29.29 -5.42 -22.45
C PRO A 126 30.72 -5.91 -22.23
N PRO A 127 31.22 -6.00 -20.99
CA PRO A 127 32.52 -6.61 -20.76
C PRO A 127 32.49 -8.05 -21.26
N GLU A 128 33.53 -8.46 -21.99
CA GLU A 128 33.70 -9.84 -22.43
C GLU A 128 33.64 -10.78 -21.22
N PRO A 129 33.03 -11.98 -21.36
CA PRO A 129 32.97 -12.94 -20.27
C PRO A 129 34.40 -13.34 -19.90
N ARG A 130 34.92 -12.76 -18.82
CA ARG A 130 36.12 -13.28 -18.17
C ARG A 130 35.75 -14.62 -17.56
N GLU A 131 36.47 -15.66 -17.93
CA GLU A 131 36.48 -16.91 -17.18
C GLU A 131 36.79 -16.59 -15.72
N VAL A 132 35.79 -16.78 -14.87
CA VAL A 132 35.93 -16.57 -13.43
C VAL A 132 36.77 -17.73 -12.94
N VAL A 133 38.06 -17.51 -12.74
CA VAL A 133 38.87 -18.46 -11.97
C VAL A 133 38.27 -18.50 -10.57
N PRO A 134 37.81 -19.67 -10.07
CA PRO A 134 37.21 -19.76 -8.74
C PRO A 134 38.25 -19.37 -7.70
N GLN A 135 38.15 -18.16 -7.16
CA GLN A 135 38.91 -17.76 -5.97
C GLN A 135 38.19 -18.32 -4.75
N GLY A 136 38.59 -19.54 -4.39
CA GLY A 136 38.18 -20.22 -3.18
C GLY A 136 38.58 -21.68 -3.26
N PRO A 137 39.07 -22.30 -2.17
CA PRO A 137 39.17 -23.75 -2.12
C PRO A 137 37.79 -24.33 -2.45
N PRO A 138 37.70 -25.42 -3.24
CA PRO A 138 36.40 -26.02 -3.54
C PRO A 138 35.71 -26.37 -2.22
N LEU A 139 34.47 -25.87 -2.05
CA LEU A 139 33.62 -26.26 -0.94
C LEU A 139 33.35 -27.76 -1.07
N ALA A 140 34.09 -28.55 -0.29
CA ALA A 140 33.81 -29.96 -0.13
C ALA A 140 32.38 -30.11 0.43
N ALA A 141 31.61 -31.02 -0.14
CA ALA A 141 30.30 -31.36 0.39
C ALA A 141 30.46 -31.99 1.78
N GLY A 142 30.18 -31.22 2.84
CA GLY A 142 30.18 -31.78 4.19
C GLY A 142 30.28 -30.81 5.37
N GLU A 143 30.78 -29.58 5.20
CA GLU A 143 30.97 -28.67 6.34
C GLU A 143 30.34 -27.29 6.11
N PRO A 144 29.52 -26.77 7.05
CA PRO A 144 29.00 -25.42 6.96
C PRO A 144 30.17 -24.42 7.06
N GLY A 145 30.26 -23.50 6.10
CA GLY A 145 31.25 -22.41 6.15
C GLY A 145 31.17 -21.61 7.45
N PRO A 146 32.24 -20.89 7.84
CA PRO A 146 32.31 -20.21 9.12
C PRO A 146 31.16 -19.22 9.23
N THR A 147 30.16 -19.56 10.05
CA THR A 147 29.10 -18.64 10.42
C THR A 147 29.75 -17.61 11.34
N LEU A 148 30.13 -16.47 10.77
CA LEU A 148 30.54 -15.32 11.58
C LEU A 148 29.33 -14.92 12.42
N ASP A 149 29.41 -15.24 13.71
CA ASP A 149 28.37 -14.98 14.69
C ASP A 149 28.18 -13.45 14.80
N PRO A 150 27.00 -12.88 14.50
CA PRO A 150 26.77 -11.43 14.54
C PRO A 150 26.93 -10.83 15.95
N THR A 151 27.06 -11.67 16.98
CA THR A 151 27.37 -11.28 18.36
C THR A 151 28.81 -10.78 18.54
N LEU A 152 29.71 -11.04 17.60
CA LEU A 152 31.14 -10.68 17.72
C LEU A 152 31.50 -9.28 17.19
N GLY A 153 30.57 -8.52 16.60
CA GLY A 153 30.90 -7.26 15.92
C GLY A 153 30.11 -6.01 16.33
N HIS A 154 29.05 -6.12 17.13
CA HIS A 154 28.16 -5.00 17.45
C HIS A 154 28.29 -4.54 18.90
N VAL A 155 28.52 -3.24 19.12
CA VAL A 155 28.76 -2.59 20.43
C VAL A 155 27.66 -2.86 21.47
N VAL A 156 26.43 -3.12 21.01
CA VAL A 156 25.27 -3.44 21.86
C VAL A 156 25.36 -4.86 22.43
N PHE A 157 25.99 -5.80 21.73
CA PHE A 157 26.14 -7.20 22.15
C PHE A 157 27.47 -7.49 22.86
N THR A 158 28.43 -6.56 22.79
CA THR A 158 29.71 -6.64 23.53
C THR A 158 29.63 -6.09 24.95
N ALA A 159 28.51 -5.46 25.33
CA ALA A 159 28.35 -4.94 26.67
C ALA A 159 28.34 -6.10 27.70
N PRO A 160 29.05 -5.97 28.83
CA PRO A 160 29.12 -7.01 29.85
C PRO A 160 27.73 -7.36 30.43
N GLU A 161 26.83 -6.39 30.44
CA GLU A 161 25.44 -6.58 30.86
C GLU A 161 24.64 -7.45 29.87
N ALA A 162 24.84 -7.26 28.56
CA ALA A 162 24.22 -8.10 27.53
C ALA A 162 24.76 -9.53 27.59
N GLN A 163 26.07 -9.71 27.81
CA GLN A 163 26.67 -11.03 27.99
C GLN A 163 26.15 -11.75 29.24
N ALA A 164 25.98 -11.02 30.36
CA ALA A 164 25.40 -11.55 31.59
C ALA A 164 23.93 -11.99 31.41
N GLN A 165 23.13 -11.22 30.66
CA GLN A 165 21.74 -11.58 30.37
C GLN A 165 21.62 -12.82 29.47
N VAL A 166 22.53 -12.97 28.49
CA VAL A 166 22.59 -14.18 27.65
C VAL A 166 23.03 -15.40 28.46
N ALA A 167 24.05 -15.25 29.32
CA ALA A 167 24.50 -16.32 30.21
C ALA A 167 23.41 -16.74 31.22
N ALA A 168 22.70 -15.78 31.83
CA ALA A 168 21.57 -16.05 32.72
C ALA A 168 20.39 -16.72 32.00
N SER A 169 20.14 -16.36 30.74
CA SER A 169 19.13 -17.00 29.90
C SER A 169 19.52 -18.44 29.54
N ALA A 170 20.81 -18.70 29.28
CA ALA A 170 21.33 -20.04 29.03
C ALA A 170 21.32 -20.93 30.28
N ALA A 171 21.52 -20.34 31.46
CA ALA A 171 21.43 -21.01 32.76
C ALA A 171 19.98 -21.20 33.29
N GLY A 172 18.97 -20.78 32.53
CA GLY A 172 17.56 -20.93 32.90
C GLY A 172 17.10 -20.02 34.06
N GLN A 173 17.89 -18.99 34.40
CA GLN A 173 17.66 -18.08 35.53
C GLN A 173 17.18 -16.68 35.08
N GLY A 174 16.80 -16.54 33.80
CA GLY A 174 16.21 -15.31 33.28
C GLY A 174 14.80 -15.04 33.82
N PRO A 175 14.34 -13.78 33.81
CA PRO A 175 12.98 -13.42 34.23
C PRO A 175 11.95 -14.25 33.45
N PRO A 176 10.84 -14.68 34.10
CA PRO A 176 9.84 -15.52 33.46
C PRO A 176 9.25 -14.77 32.26
N ARG A 177 9.53 -15.27 31.04
CA ARG A 177 8.93 -14.73 29.82
C ARG A 177 7.43 -14.97 29.87
N PRO A 178 6.57 -13.94 29.75
CA PRO A 178 5.16 -14.18 29.52
C PRO A 178 5.02 -14.86 28.15
N SER A 179 4.52 -16.09 28.17
CA SER A 179 4.31 -17.01 27.04
C SER A 179 5.57 -17.69 26.45
N ARG A 180 5.49 -19.03 26.38
CA ARG A 180 6.22 -19.80 25.36
C ARG A 180 5.61 -19.39 24.02
N GLY A 181 6.31 -18.56 23.25
CA GLY A 181 5.99 -18.38 21.82
C GLY A 181 5.89 -19.76 21.15
N PRO A 182 5.05 -19.90 20.10
CA PRO A 182 4.74 -21.20 19.53
C PRO A 182 6.03 -21.93 19.19
N SER A 183 6.16 -23.15 19.72
CA SER A 183 7.24 -24.08 19.40
C SER A 183 7.45 -24.04 17.89
N ARG A 184 8.69 -23.86 17.43
CA ARG A 184 9.04 -23.90 16.01
C ARG A 184 8.67 -25.29 15.48
N VAL A 185 7.43 -25.44 15.04
CA VAL A 185 6.95 -26.60 14.30
C VAL A 185 7.84 -26.66 13.08
N GLY A 186 8.56 -27.77 12.91
CA GLY A 186 9.37 -28.01 11.74
C GLY A 186 8.56 -27.68 10.50
N ARG A 187 9.14 -26.90 9.58
CA ARG A 187 8.55 -26.61 8.27
C ARG A 187 8.32 -27.93 7.55
N ARG A 188 7.15 -28.54 7.77
CA ARG A 188 6.49 -29.35 6.77
C ARG A 188 6.10 -28.38 5.65
N PRO A 189 6.27 -28.74 4.37
CA PRO A 189 5.66 -28.00 3.27
C PRO A 189 4.15 -28.14 3.39
N ILE A 190 3.53 -27.27 4.20
CA ILE A 190 2.10 -27.02 4.24
C ILE A 190 1.89 -26.07 3.05
N GLY A 191 1.32 -26.47 1.92
CA GLY A 191 0.08 -27.25 1.87
C GLY A 191 -1.06 -26.44 2.48
N GLY A 192 -1.08 -25.13 2.24
CA GLY A 192 -2.07 -24.20 2.76
C GLY A 192 -3.34 -24.18 1.91
N ILE A 193 -4.39 -24.79 2.44
CA ILE A 193 -5.80 -24.38 2.36
C ILE A 193 -6.34 -24.07 0.94
N GLY A 194 -6.86 -25.10 0.27
CA GLY A 194 -8.12 -25.03 -0.49
C GLY A 194 -8.23 -24.16 -1.75
N GLY A 195 -7.16 -23.58 -2.28
CA GLY A 195 -7.18 -22.81 -3.52
C GLY A 195 -6.21 -23.35 -4.57
N GLN A 196 -6.63 -23.39 -5.84
CA GLN A 196 -5.75 -23.74 -6.96
C GLN A 196 -4.56 -22.76 -6.97
N GLY A 197 -3.35 -23.27 -6.72
CA GLY A 197 -2.14 -22.47 -6.63
C GLY A 197 -1.90 -21.66 -7.90
N VAL A 198 -1.51 -20.40 -7.74
CA VAL A 198 -1.17 -19.50 -8.85
C VAL A 198 0.05 -20.05 -9.59
N THR A 199 -0.13 -20.38 -10.87
CA THR A 199 0.95 -20.85 -11.75
C THR A 199 1.83 -19.68 -12.19
N ALA A 200 3.15 -19.91 -12.29
CA ALA A 200 4.09 -18.92 -12.77
C ALA A 200 3.77 -18.55 -14.23
N GLY A 201 3.21 -17.35 -14.44
CA GLY A 201 2.82 -16.84 -15.76
C GLY A 201 1.55 -15.99 -15.78
N THR A 202 0.75 -16.04 -14.71
CA THR A 202 -0.49 -15.25 -14.63
C THR A 202 -0.17 -13.74 -14.57
N PRO A 203 -0.78 -12.88 -15.41
CA PRO A 203 -0.59 -11.43 -15.38
C PRO A 203 -1.02 -10.85 -14.02
N ILE A 204 -0.37 -9.76 -13.61
CA ILE A 204 -0.46 -9.20 -12.25
C ILE A 204 -1.90 -8.81 -11.88
N ALA A 205 -2.72 -8.35 -12.84
CA ALA A 205 -4.14 -8.04 -12.63
C ALA A 205 -4.94 -9.28 -12.18
N GLN A 206 -4.80 -10.41 -12.89
CA GLN A 206 -5.45 -11.67 -12.54
C GLN A 206 -4.96 -12.25 -11.20
N ARG A 207 -3.74 -11.93 -10.77
CA ARG A 207 -3.25 -12.32 -9.43
C ARG A 207 -3.93 -11.53 -8.32
N ARG A 208 -4.29 -10.27 -8.57
CA ARG A 208 -5.05 -9.44 -7.61
C ARG A 208 -6.51 -9.89 -7.53
N ASP A 209 -7.14 -10.22 -8.66
CA ASP A 209 -8.52 -10.72 -8.71
C ASP A 209 -8.72 -11.99 -7.86
N VAL A 210 -7.71 -12.85 -7.78
CA VAL A 210 -7.74 -14.08 -6.98
C VAL A 210 -7.52 -13.83 -5.48
N ILE A 211 -6.71 -12.82 -5.12
CA ILE A 211 -6.36 -12.51 -3.71
C ILE A 211 -7.40 -11.59 -3.05
N VAL A 212 -7.98 -10.67 -3.82
CA VAL A 212 -8.92 -9.64 -3.33
C VAL A 212 -10.38 -10.05 -3.58
N GLY A 213 -10.60 -11.17 -4.29
CA GLY A 213 -11.91 -11.59 -4.74
C GLY A 213 -12.31 -10.82 -6.00
N LYS A 214 -12.70 -11.55 -7.03
CA LYS A 214 -13.05 -11.04 -8.37
C LYS A 214 -14.04 -9.86 -8.32
N PHE A 215 -14.98 -9.91 -7.37
CA PHE A 215 -15.98 -8.87 -7.16
C PHE A 215 -15.39 -7.51 -6.76
N ALA A 216 -14.49 -7.46 -5.77
CA ALA A 216 -13.89 -6.20 -5.33
C ALA A 216 -12.98 -5.58 -6.40
N SER A 217 -12.35 -6.41 -7.23
CA SER A 217 -11.46 -5.94 -8.30
C SER A 217 -12.23 -5.37 -9.50
N GLU A 218 -13.36 -5.96 -9.87
CA GLU A 218 -14.27 -5.43 -10.90
C GLU A 218 -14.86 -4.07 -10.50
N HIS A 219 -15.32 -3.95 -9.25
CA HIS A 219 -15.86 -2.69 -8.73
C HIS A 219 -14.81 -1.57 -8.66
N GLN A 220 -13.56 -1.90 -8.35
CA GLN A 220 -12.45 -0.95 -8.37
C GLN A 220 -12.16 -0.45 -9.79
N HIS A 221 -12.02 -1.35 -10.78
CA HIS A 221 -11.72 -0.96 -12.15
C HIS A 221 -12.78 -0.02 -12.73
N LYS A 222 -14.06 -0.32 -12.49
CA LYS A 222 -15.16 0.53 -12.96
C LYS A 222 -15.09 1.93 -12.36
N LEU A 223 -14.73 2.05 -11.07
CA LEU A 223 -14.55 3.36 -10.45
C LEU A 223 -13.36 4.10 -10.99
N ASP A 224 -12.25 3.42 -11.23
CA ASP A 224 -11.05 4.01 -11.79
C ASP A 224 -11.35 4.62 -13.16
N ASP A 225 -12.06 3.90 -14.03
CA ASP A 225 -12.49 4.40 -15.34
C ASP A 225 -13.40 5.64 -15.23
N GLU A 226 -14.36 5.61 -14.31
CA GLU A 226 -15.26 6.74 -14.09
C GLU A 226 -14.54 7.96 -13.48
N ILE A 227 -13.57 7.74 -12.61
CA ILE A 227 -12.75 8.82 -12.04
C ILE A 227 -11.83 9.41 -13.10
N LEU A 228 -11.23 8.58 -13.95
CA LEU A 228 -10.45 9.06 -15.09
C LEU A 228 -11.31 9.89 -16.05
N ALA A 229 -12.56 9.49 -16.29
CA ALA A 229 -13.51 10.30 -17.07
C ALA A 229 -13.77 11.66 -16.40
N LEU A 230 -14.05 11.68 -15.09
CA LEU A 230 -14.23 12.93 -14.33
C LEU A 230 -12.99 13.84 -14.36
N LEU A 231 -11.79 13.26 -14.45
CA LEU A 231 -10.54 14.03 -14.57
C LEU A 231 -10.31 14.59 -15.97
N ALA A 232 -10.92 14.01 -17.00
CA ALA A 232 -10.76 14.40 -18.40
C ALA A 232 -11.75 15.50 -18.85
N GLU A 233 -12.83 15.74 -18.09
CA GLU A 233 -13.93 16.63 -18.48
C GLU A 233 -13.67 18.15 -18.25
N ASP A 234 -12.54 18.56 -17.64
CA ASP A 234 -12.16 19.99 -17.48
C ASP A 234 -10.81 20.36 -18.13
#